data_AF-A0A2K5H7G8-F1
#
_entry.id   AF-A0A2K5H7G8-F1
#
_cell.length_a   1.000
_cell.length_b   1.000
_cell.length_c   1.000
_cell.angle_alpha   90.00
_cell.angle_beta   90.00
_cell.angle_gamma   90.00
#
_symmetry.space_group_name_H-M   'P 1'
#
loop_
_entity.id
_entity.type
_entity.pdbx_description
1 polymer ?
#
loop_
_entity_poly.entity_id
_entity_poly.type
_entity_poly.pdbx_seq_one_letter_code
_entity_poly.pdbx_strand_id
1 'polypeptide(L)' 'MSSHKTFRIKRFLAKKQKQNHPIPQWIRMKTGNKIRYNSKRRHWRRTKLGL' A
#
# COMPACT_ATOMS: atom_id res chain seq x y z
N MET A 1 -3.42 4.00 14.98
CA MET A 1 -2.10 4.66 15.00
C MET A 1 -1.88 5.17 16.41
N SER A 2 -0.70 5.00 17.03
CA SER A 2 -0.47 5.65 18.33
C SER A 2 -0.34 7.17 18.17
N SER A 3 -0.73 7.91 19.21
CA SER A 3 -0.87 9.36 19.24
C SER A 3 0.48 10.10 19.12
N HIS A 4 1.45 9.73 19.95
CA HIS A 4 2.78 10.36 20.00
C HIS A 4 3.75 9.66 19.04
N LYS A 5 4.03 10.31 17.91
CA LYS A 5 4.96 9.84 16.86
C LYS A 5 5.68 11.02 16.22
N THR A 6 6.93 10.82 15.84
CA THR A 6 7.69 11.82 15.06
C THR A 6 7.08 12.01 13.67
N PHE A 7 7.31 13.18 13.07
CA PHE A 7 6.80 13.50 11.73
C PHE A 7 7.29 12.52 10.66
N ARG A 8 8.55 12.06 10.75
CA ARG A 8 9.13 11.07 9.85
C ARG A 8 8.34 9.75 9.85
N ILE A 9 7.97 9.25 11.04
CA ILE A 9 7.16 8.04 11.18
C ILE A 9 5.75 8.27 10.62
N LYS A 10 5.12 9.42 10.92
CA LYS A 10 3.79 9.76 10.37
C LYS A 10 3.80 9.76 8.84
N ARG A 11 4.81 10.37 8.22
CA ARG A 11 4.96 10.39 6.75
C ARG A 11 5.16 8.99 6.17
N PHE A 12 5.96 8.15 6.83
CA PHE A 12 6.15 6.75 6.41
C PHE A 12 4.83 5.97 6.47
N LEU A 13 4.10 6.06 7.60
CA LEU A 13 2.81 5.40 7.78
C LEU A 13 1.79 5.84 6.72
N ALA A 14 1.70 7.15 6.47
CA ALA A 14 0.82 7.71 5.44
C ALA A 14 1.17 7.18 4.04
N LYS A 15 2.47 7.08 3.69
CA LYS A 15 2.90 6.49 2.41
C LYS A 15 2.51 5.02 2.31
N LYS A 16 2.71 4.23 3.37
CA LYS A 16 2.33 2.80 3.39
C LYS A 16 0.82 2.60 3.30
N GLN A 17 0.03 3.50 3.88
CA GLN A 17 -1.42 3.49 3.73
C GLN A 17 -1.83 3.82 2.29
N LYS A 18 -1.26 4.87 1.68
CA LYS A 18 -1.51 5.24 0.29
C LYS A 18 -1.14 4.14 -0.70
N GLN A 19 -0.06 3.39 -0.46
CA GLN A 19 0.35 2.26 -1.32
C GLN A 19 -0.60 1.05 -1.23
N ASN A 20 -1.43 0.96 -0.19
CA ASN A 20 -2.25 -0.22 0.10
C ASN A 20 -3.65 -0.18 -0.56
N HIS A 21 -3.69 0.04 -1.87
CA HIS A 21 -4.93 0.09 -2.66
C HIS A 21 -4.96 -1.01 -3.74
N PRO A 22 -6.16 -1.42 -4.21
CA PRO A 22 -6.30 -2.30 -5.37
C PRO A 22 -5.89 -1.59 -6.66
N ILE A 23 -5.55 -2.37 -7.69
CA ILE A 23 -5.20 -1.81 -9.01
C ILE A 23 -6.46 -1.23 -9.69
N PRO A 24 -6.37 -0.02 -10.27
CA PRO A 24 -7.46 0.55 -11.06
C PRO A 24 -7.85 -0.31 -12.27
N GLN A 25 -9.15 -0.33 -12.57
CA GLN A 25 -9.71 -1.18 -13.64
C GLN A 25 -9.13 -0.87 -15.03
N TRP A 26 -8.97 0.41 -15.38
CA TRP A 26 -8.44 0.82 -16.68
C TRP A 26 -7.02 0.33 -16.94
N ILE A 27 -6.22 0.10 -15.88
CA ILE A 27 -4.89 -0.51 -16.03
C ILE A 27 -5.02 -1.94 -16.51
N ARG A 28 -6.00 -2.71 -16.00
CA ARG A 28 -6.26 -4.09 -16.45
C ARG A 28 -6.71 -4.17 -17.90
N MET A 29 -7.34 -3.10 -18.41
CA MET A 29 -7.83 -3.02 -19.79
C MET A 29 -6.73 -2.66 -20.81
N LYS A 30 -5.53 -2.26 -20.35
CA LYS A 30 -4.41 -1.96 -21.26
C LYS A 30 -4.00 -3.22 -22.04
N THR A 31 -3.86 -3.08 -23.35
CA THR A 31 -3.38 -4.14 -24.25
C THR A 31 -2.01 -4.66 -23.81
N GLY A 32 -1.81 -5.98 -23.83
CA GLY A 32 -0.55 -6.61 -23.44
C GLY A 32 -0.22 -6.57 -21.94
N ASN A 33 -1.13 -6.06 -21.09
CA ASN A 33 -0.87 -5.99 -19.65
C ASN A 33 -1.02 -7.35 -18.96
N LYS A 34 0.05 -7.81 -18.30
CA LYS A 34 0.08 -9.04 -17.50
C LYS A 34 -0.33 -8.82 -16.03
N ILE A 35 -0.40 -7.57 -15.57
CA ILE A 35 -0.68 -7.23 -14.17
C ILE A 35 -2.17 -7.36 -13.88
N ARG A 36 -2.55 -8.28 -12.96
CA ARG A 36 -3.95 -8.55 -12.58
C ARG A 36 -4.33 -8.01 -11.20
N TYR A 37 -3.42 -8.09 -10.24
CA TYR A 37 -3.63 -7.64 -8.85
C TYR A 37 -2.36 -7.01 -8.27
N ASN A 38 -2.51 -6.24 -7.19
CA ASN A 38 -1.38 -5.62 -6.49
C ASN A 38 -0.73 -6.65 -5.57
N SER A 39 0.35 -7.29 -6.03
CA SER A 39 1.08 -8.30 -5.27
C SER A 39 1.75 -7.75 -4.00
N LYS A 40 2.02 -6.44 -3.96
CA LYS A 40 2.63 -5.75 -2.81
C LYS A 40 1.59 -5.18 -1.84
N ARG A 41 0.30 -5.47 -2.04
CA ARG A 41 -0.77 -5.07 -1.12
C ARG A 41 -0.58 -5.79 0.22
N ARG A 42 -0.71 -5.06 1.32
CA ARG A 42 -0.39 -5.56 2.66
C ARG A 42 -1.63 -5.62 3.54
N HIS A 43 -1.80 -6.73 4.26
CA HIS A 43 -2.76 -6.82 5.35
C HIS A 43 -2.06 -6.65 6.71
N TRP A 44 -2.60 -5.81 7.59
CA TRP A 44 -1.95 -5.42 8.85
C TRP A 44 -1.86 -6.53 9.90
N ARG A 45 -2.76 -7.53 9.84
CA ARG A 45 -2.68 -8.71 10.70
C ARG A 45 -1.60 -9.70 10.24
N ARG A 46 -1.38 -9.83 8.93
CA ARG A 46 -0.45 -10.83 8.35
C ARG A 46 1.00 -10.34 8.29
N THR A 47 1.25 -9.10 7.88
CA THR A 47 2.62 -8.58 7.68
C THR A 47 2.80 -7.22 8.36
N LYS A 48 3.82 -7.13 9.23
CA LYS A 48 4.17 -5.91 9.98
C LYS A 48 5.13 -5.02 9.18
N LEU A 49 5.19 -3.74 9.54
CA LEU A 49 5.93 -2.72 8.78
C LEU A 49 7.39 -2.55 9.20
N GLY A 50 7.83 -3.15 10.32
CA GLY A 50 9.19 -3.03 10.84
C GLY A 50 9.59 -1.56 11.02
N LEU A 51 8.94 -0.88 11.95
CA LEU A 51 9.15 0.53 12.27
C LEU A 51 9.86 0.69 13.60
#